data_AF-A0A241XRT8-F1
#
_entry.id   AF-A0A241XRT8-F1
#
_cell.length_a   1.000
_cell.length_b   1.000
_cell.length_c   1.000
_cell.angle_alpha   90.00
_cell.angle_beta   90.00
_cell.angle_gamma   90.00
#
_symmetry.space_group_name_H-M   'P 1'
#
loop_
_entity.id
_entity.type
_entity.pdbx_description
1 polymer ?
#
loop_
_entity_poly.entity_id
_entity_poly.type
_entity_poly.pdbx_seq_one_letter_code
_entity_poly.pdbx_strand_id
1 'polypeptide(L)' 'MSKPAYPSPQELEVIYAERDEAVAALAAKGKIEAADLAPLDRLGRCKVANEHWGICDESARHALLNDTHHFVRACACLAA' A
#
# COMPACT_ATOMS: atom_id res chain seq x y z
N MET A 1 17.93 7.86 22.25
CA MET A 1 17.07 6.76 21.77
C MET A 1 17.92 5.91 20.85
N SER A 2 18.11 4.62 21.14
CA SER A 2 18.85 3.72 20.24
C SER A 2 18.08 3.57 18.94
N LYS A 3 18.80 3.62 17.81
CA LYS A 3 18.23 3.38 16.48
C LYS A 3 17.67 1.94 16.47
N PRO A 4 16.42 1.71 15.99
CA PRO A 4 15.90 0.37 15.89
C PRO A 4 16.83 -0.48 15.02
N ALA A 5 17.06 -1.73 15.43
CA ALA A 5 17.83 -2.67 14.64
C ALA A 5 17.15 -2.86 13.28
N TYR A 6 17.96 -2.93 12.23
CA TYR A 6 17.43 -3.28 10.92
C TYR A 6 16.95 -4.74 10.95
N PRO A 7 15.79 -5.07 10.33
CA PRO A 7 15.29 -6.45 10.36
C PRO A 7 16.28 -7.41 9.70
N SER A 8 16.39 -8.61 10.24
CA SER A 8 17.09 -9.72 9.59
C SER A 8 16.43 -10.08 8.25
N PRO A 9 17.14 -10.77 7.33
CA PRO A 9 16.54 -11.24 6.09
C PRO A 9 15.25 -12.04 6.29
N GLN A 10 15.20 -12.91 7.30
CA GLN A 10 14.00 -13.70 7.61
C GLN A 10 12.84 -12.83 8.08
N GLU A 11 13.10 -11.82 8.92
CA GLU A 11 12.06 -10.86 9.34
C GLU A 11 11.56 -10.02 8.15
N LEU A 12 12.44 -9.65 7.22
CA LEU A 12 12.01 -8.97 5.99
C LEU A 12 11.09 -9.84 5.14
N GLU A 13 11.38 -11.13 4.99
CA GLU A 13 10.52 -12.07 4.27
C GLU A 13 9.11 -12.11 4.87
N VAL A 14 9.01 -12.19 6.20
CA VAL A 14 7.72 -12.13 6.91
C VAL A 14 7.01 -10.81 6.65
N ILE A 15 7.70 -9.67 6.80
CA ILE A 15 7.13 -8.34 6.57
C ILE A 15 6.64 -8.18 5.13
N TYR A 16 7.33 -8.77 4.14
CA TYR A 16 6.87 -8.75 2.74
C TYR A 16 5.65 -9.66 2.54
N ALA A 17 5.66 -10.86 3.10
CA ALA A 17 4.54 -11.80 3.00
C ALA A 17 3.25 -11.23 3.62
N GLU A 18 3.33 -10.65 4.82
CA GLU A 18 2.17 -10.03 5.50
C GLU A 18 1.57 -8.89 4.66
N ARG A 19 2.43 -8.11 3.99
CA ARG A 19 1.97 -7.03 3.11
C ARG A 19 1.31 -7.56 1.86
N ASP A 20 1.88 -8.59 1.27
CA ASP A 20 1.31 -9.25 0.09
C ASP A 20 -0.06 -9.85 0.42
N GLU A 21 -0.19 -10.48 1.58
CA GLU A 21 -1.46 -11.01 2.09
C GLU A 21 -2.49 -9.90 2.31
N ALA A 22 -2.10 -8.80 2.98
CA ALA A 22 -3.00 -7.68 3.24
C ALA A 22 -3.52 -7.06 1.93
N VAL A 23 -2.65 -6.86 0.94
CA VAL A 23 -3.04 -6.32 -0.37
C VAL A 23 -3.91 -7.31 -1.15
N ALA A 24 -3.57 -8.61 -1.14
CA ALA A 24 -4.37 -9.64 -1.79
C ALA A 24 -5.79 -9.74 -1.19
N ALA A 25 -5.91 -9.62 0.14
CA ALA A 25 -7.19 -9.61 0.82
C ALA A 25 -8.07 -8.43 0.39
N LEU A 26 -7.48 -7.24 0.20
CA LEU A 26 -8.18 -6.07 -0.35
C LEU A 26 -8.58 -6.27 -1.81
N ALA A 27 -7.70 -6.84 -2.63
CA ALA A 27 -8.01 -7.13 -4.02
C ALA A 27 -9.17 -8.11 -4.16
N ALA A 28 -9.24 -9.13 -3.29
CA ALA A 28 -10.32 -10.10 -3.26
C ALA A 28 -11.70 -9.50 -2.90
N LYS A 29 -11.75 -8.35 -2.20
CA LYS A 29 -13.01 -7.63 -1.94
C LYS A 29 -13.64 -7.07 -3.23
N GLY A 30 -12.85 -6.85 -4.28
CA GLY A 30 -13.30 -6.34 -5.58
C GLY A 30 -13.53 -4.82 -5.64
N LYS A 31 -13.42 -4.12 -4.52
CA LYS A 31 -13.45 -2.66 -4.43
C LYS A 31 -12.58 -2.22 -3.24
N ILE A 32 -11.71 -1.24 -3.45
CA ILE A 32 -10.84 -0.66 -2.42
C ILE A 32 -11.28 0.78 -2.14
N GLU A 33 -11.56 1.08 -0.87
CA GLU A 33 -11.96 2.41 -0.40
C GLU A 33 -10.83 3.08 0.40
N ALA A 34 -10.91 4.39 0.64
CA ALA A 34 -9.85 5.10 1.39
C ALA A 34 -9.58 4.50 2.78
N ALA A 35 -10.60 3.98 3.46
CA ALA A 35 -10.47 3.36 4.78
C ALA A 35 -9.63 2.08 4.75
N ASP A 36 -9.63 1.34 3.63
CA ASP A 36 -8.81 0.14 3.45
C ASP A 36 -7.31 0.45 3.34
N LEU A 37 -6.96 1.69 2.96
CA LEU A 37 -5.57 2.12 2.81
C LEU A 37 -4.92 2.50 4.14
N ALA A 38 -5.70 2.92 5.13
CA ALA A 38 -5.19 3.45 6.40
C ALA A 38 -4.36 2.43 7.21
N PRO A 39 -4.71 1.13 7.26
CA PRO A 39 -3.90 0.11 7.94
C PRO A 39 -2.61 -0.24 7.19
N LEU A 40 -2.52 0.07 5.89
CA LEU A 40 -1.36 -0.26 5.08
C LEU A 40 -0.21 0.70 5.36
N ASP A 41 1.00 0.14 5.39
CA ASP A 41 2.19 0.94 5.34
C ASP A 41 2.41 1.57 3.94
N ARG A 42 3.42 2.43 3.81
CA ARG A 42 3.70 3.11 2.53
C ARG A 42 3.89 2.14 1.35
N LEU A 43 4.49 0.97 1.58
CA LEU A 43 4.76 0.02 0.49
C LEU A 43 3.48 -0.72 0.11
N GLY A 44 2.61 -1.02 1.07
CA GLY A 44 1.29 -1.58 0.80
C GLY A 44 0.45 -0.62 -0.06
N ARG A 45 0.46 0.67 0.29
CA ARG A 45 -0.24 1.70 -0.51
C ARG A 45 0.38 1.89 -1.90
N CYS A 46 1.71 1.82 -2.03
CA CYS A 46 2.37 1.78 -3.35
C CYS A 46 1.91 0.57 -4.17
N LYS A 47 1.81 -0.62 -3.55
CA LYS A 47 1.39 -1.85 -4.23
C LYS A 47 -0.05 -1.73 -4.72
N VAL A 48 -0.96 -1.23 -3.88
CA VAL A 48 -2.35 -0.96 -4.27
C VAL A 48 -2.41 0.01 -5.45
N ALA A 49 -1.66 1.12 -5.40
CA ALA A 49 -1.62 2.09 -6.50
C ALA A 49 -1.11 1.48 -7.81
N ASN A 50 -0.06 0.66 -7.77
CA ASN A 50 0.54 0.07 -8.98
C ASN A 50 -0.31 -1.08 -9.56
N GLU A 51 -0.87 -1.94 -8.71
CA GLU A 51 -1.42 -3.24 -9.14
C GLU A 51 -2.95 -3.27 -9.14
N HIS A 52 -3.60 -2.41 -8.36
CA HIS A 52 -5.04 -2.49 -8.08
C HIS A 52 -5.77 -1.15 -8.27
N TRP A 53 -5.20 -0.23 -9.03
CA TRP A 53 -5.81 1.07 -9.35
C TRP A 53 -7.23 0.95 -9.92
N GLY A 54 -7.45 -0.03 -10.80
CA GLY A 54 -8.73 -0.24 -11.48
C GLY A 54 -9.89 -0.53 -10.53
N ILE A 55 -9.63 -1.13 -9.36
CA ILE A 55 -10.64 -1.45 -8.35
C ILE A 55 -10.66 -0.46 -7.17
N CYS A 56 -9.77 0.53 -7.18
CA CYS A 56 -9.84 1.64 -6.24
C CYS A 56 -11.01 2.55 -6.61
N ASP A 57 -11.82 2.94 -5.63
CA ASP A 57 -12.86 3.93 -5.85
C ASP A 57 -12.31 5.36 -5.83
N GLU A 58 -13.19 6.34 -6.05
CA GLU A 58 -12.81 7.74 -6.10
C GLU A 58 -12.14 8.22 -4.80
N SER A 59 -12.60 7.74 -3.65
CA SER A 59 -12.03 8.09 -2.34
C SER A 59 -10.61 7.51 -2.20
N ALA A 60 -10.40 6.26 -2.59
CA ALA A 60 -9.10 5.60 -2.54
C ALA A 60 -8.11 6.24 -3.51
N ARG A 61 -8.53 6.51 -4.75
CA ARG A 61 -7.70 7.19 -5.75
C ARG A 61 -7.29 8.58 -5.28
N HIS A 62 -8.22 9.34 -4.71
CA HIS A 62 -7.93 10.64 -4.13
C HIS A 62 -6.93 10.55 -2.97
N ALA A 63 -7.09 9.57 -2.08
CA ALA A 63 -6.16 9.34 -0.97
C ALA A 63 -4.75 8.97 -1.47
N LEU A 64 -4.63 8.13 -2.50
CA LEU A 64 -3.34 7.73 -3.07
C LEU A 64 -2.63 8.89 -3.81
N LEU A 65 -3.36 9.68 -4.58
CA LEU A 65 -2.81 10.87 -5.26
C LEU A 65 -2.36 11.96 -4.28
N ASN A 66 -2.97 12.01 -3.10
CA ASN A 66 -2.66 12.98 -2.04
C ASN A 66 -1.93 12.35 -0.84
N ASP A 67 -1.33 11.17 -1.02
CA ASP A 67 -0.63 10.47 0.06
C ASP A 67 0.50 11.34 0.63
N THR A 68 0.75 11.24 1.93
CA THR A 68 1.84 11.98 2.58
C THR A 68 3.20 11.60 2.00
N HIS A 69 3.37 10.36 1.55
CA HIS A 69 4.61 9.86 1.00
C HIS A 69 4.70 10.08 -0.52
N HIS A 70 5.70 10.84 -0.97
CA HIS A 70 5.92 11.18 -2.38
C HIS A 70 5.96 9.99 -3.33
N PHE A 71 6.55 8.87 -2.89
CA PHE A 71 6.61 7.65 -3.72
C PHE A 71 5.24 7.01 -3.96
N VAL A 72 4.31 7.07 -2.99
CA VAL A 72 2.94 6.58 -3.17
C VAL A 72 2.22 7.45 -4.21
N ARG A 73 2.36 8.79 -4.10
CA ARG A 73 1.80 9.71 -5.09
C ARG A 73 2.34 9.46 -6.50
N ALA A 74 3.65 9.21 -6.62
CA ALA A 74 4.26 8.89 -7.91
C ALA A 74 3.66 7.61 -8.53
N CYS A 75 3.51 6.54 -7.75
CA CYS A 75 2.83 5.31 -8.19
C CYS A 75 1.39 5.60 -8.65
N ALA A 76 0.64 6.36 -7.86
CA ALA A 76 -0.74 6.73 -8.19
C ALA A 76 -0.84 7.54 -9.49
N CYS A 77 0.03 8.54 -9.68
CA CYS A 77 0.07 9.34 -10.90
C CYS A 77 0.41 8.53 -12.15
N LEU A 78 1.25 7.49 -12.02
CA LEU A 78 1.61 6.62 -13.14
C LEU A 78 0.51 5.61 -13.49
N ALA A 79 -0.34 5.25 -12.53
CA ALA A 79 -1.43 4.32 -12.71
C ALA A 79 -2.75 4.96 -13.18
N ALA A 80 -2.88 6.28 -13.01
CA ALA A 80 -4.05 7.09 -13.41
C ALA A 80 -4.17 7.27 -14.93
#